data_AF-W1WFQ4-F1
#
_entry.id   AF-W1WFQ4-F1
#
_cell.length_a   1.000
_cell.length_b   1.000
_cell.length_c   1.000
_cell.angle_alpha   90.00
_cell.angle_beta   90.00
_cell.angle_gamma   90.00
#
_symmetry.space_group_name_H-M   'P 1'
#
loop_
_entity.id
_entity.type
_entity.pdbx_description
1 polymer ?
#
loop_
_entity_poly.entity_id
_entity_poly.type
_entity_poly.pdbx_seq_one_letter_code
_entity_poly.pdbx_strand_id
1 'polypeptide(L)'
;YLVGSFFDFPLKISTFFGDADAIFTVVDLLSLFTAVLIYNMLFYYLTRMIVSPHFAQILWRRDIAPSLGKEKRAFTLSWLAALSVLLLLLCTPYENDFIAGYLVPVFFIIFTLGVGKLRYPFLNLTWAVSTLCLLNYNQNFLQGVETEYSLAFILAVLISFSVCLLYMVRIYHRSEWLNRRWHLQALTDPLTLLPNFRALEQAPEQEAGKSFCCL
;
A
#
# COMPACT_ATOMS: atom_id res chain seq x y z
N TYR A 1 24.03 -20.47 -16.29
CA TYR A 1 25.00 -20.68 -17.37
C TYR A 1 25.63 -22.07 -17.34
N LEU A 2 26.52 -22.44 -16.40
CA LEU A 2 27.23 -23.74 -16.48
C LEU A 2 26.38 -25.01 -16.28
N VAL A 3 25.20 -24.92 -15.64
CA VAL A 3 24.38 -26.11 -15.33
C VAL A 3 23.58 -26.61 -16.55
N GLY A 4 23.30 -25.75 -17.52
CA GLY A 4 22.51 -26.08 -18.72
C GLY A 4 23.24 -26.93 -19.77
N SER A 5 24.58 -26.96 -19.75
CA SER A 5 25.34 -27.78 -20.71
C SER A 5 25.48 -29.25 -20.31
N PHE A 6 25.12 -29.60 -19.07
CA PHE A 6 25.35 -30.93 -18.51
C PHE A 6 24.08 -31.75 -18.27
N PHE A 7 22.89 -31.14 -18.34
CA PHE A 7 21.63 -31.81 -18.05
C PHE A 7 20.56 -31.44 -19.07
N ASP A 8 19.95 -32.47 -19.69
CA ASP A 8 18.77 -32.31 -20.55
C ASP A 8 17.55 -32.04 -19.67
N PHE A 9 17.07 -30.80 -19.69
CA PHE A 9 15.84 -30.40 -19.01
C PHE A 9 14.64 -30.53 -19.95
N PRO A 10 13.44 -30.85 -19.44
CA PRO A 10 12.23 -30.84 -20.26
C PRO A 10 11.99 -29.45 -20.87
N LEU A 11 11.47 -29.39 -22.11
CA LEU A 11 11.28 -28.18 -22.94
C LEU A 11 10.60 -26.98 -22.23
N LYS A 12 9.84 -27.23 -21.16
CA LYS A 12 9.19 -26.18 -20.34
C LYS A 12 10.14 -25.50 -19.34
N ILE A 13 11.26 -26.14 -19.02
CA ILE A 13 12.26 -25.73 -18.04
C ILE A 13 13.59 -25.40 -18.74
N SER A 14 13.78 -25.84 -19.98
CA SER A 14 14.97 -25.54 -20.78
C SER A 14 15.14 -24.04 -21.07
N THR A 15 14.08 -23.25 -21.08
CA THR A 15 14.15 -21.78 -21.14
C THR A 15 14.76 -21.15 -19.88
N PHE A 16 14.79 -21.84 -18.74
CA PHE A 16 15.45 -21.32 -17.52
C PHE A 16 16.96 -21.59 -17.47
N PHE A 17 17.42 -22.63 -18.17
CA PHE A 17 18.80 -23.12 -18.06
C PHE A 17 19.58 -23.16 -19.38
N GLY A 18 18.90 -23.04 -20.53
CA GLY A 18 19.51 -22.93 -21.87
C GLY A 18 19.77 -21.49 -22.30
N ASP A 19 20.11 -21.29 -23.58
CA ASP A 19 20.35 -19.99 -24.24
C ASP A 19 19.08 -19.13 -24.39
N ALA A 20 18.24 -19.05 -23.36
CA ALA A 20 17.19 -18.05 -23.30
C ALA A 20 17.80 -16.69 -22.93
N ASP A 21 17.36 -15.63 -23.61
CA ASP A 21 17.85 -14.29 -23.37
C ASP A 21 17.70 -13.92 -21.89
N ALA A 22 18.76 -13.33 -21.31
CA ALA A 22 18.83 -12.97 -19.88
C ALA A 22 17.61 -12.19 -19.38
N ILE A 23 16.90 -11.51 -20.28
CA ILE A 23 15.69 -10.76 -19.99
C ILE A 23 14.53 -11.63 -19.48
N PHE A 24 14.35 -12.87 -19.98
CA PHE A 24 13.31 -13.78 -19.49
C PHE A 24 13.56 -14.15 -18.02
N THR A 25 14.81 -14.45 -17.68
CA THR A 25 15.17 -14.77 -16.29
C THR A 25 14.92 -13.59 -15.35
N VAL A 26 15.12 -12.36 -15.83
CA VAL A 26 14.82 -11.14 -15.06
C VAL A 26 13.32 -10.96 -14.87
N VAL A 27 12.53 -11.14 -15.93
CA VAL A 27 11.07 -11.06 -15.87
C VAL A 27 10.50 -12.08 -14.88
N ASP A 28 11.00 -13.31 -14.90
CA ASP A 28 10.55 -14.36 -13.99
C ASP A 28 10.90 -14.06 -12.54
N LEU A 29 12.11 -13.55 -12.26
CA LEU A 29 12.50 -13.11 -10.93
C LEU A 29 11.64 -11.96 -10.44
N LEU A 30 11.38 -10.95 -11.28
CA LEU A 30 10.51 -9.82 -10.94
C LEU A 30 9.06 -10.28 -10.71
N SER A 31 8.58 -11.23 -11.49
CA SER A 31 7.25 -11.82 -11.29
C SER A 31 7.15 -12.56 -9.96
N LEU A 32 8.20 -13.31 -9.59
CA LEU A 32 8.29 -14.00 -8.31
C LEU A 32 8.34 -13.02 -7.13
N PHE A 33 9.13 -11.95 -7.24
CA PHE A 33 9.15 -10.88 -6.22
C PHE A 33 7.79 -10.19 -6.09
N THR A 34 7.13 -9.90 -7.22
CA THR A 34 5.79 -9.31 -7.23
C THR A 34 4.78 -10.22 -6.51
N ALA A 35 4.83 -11.53 -6.78
CA ALA A 35 3.96 -12.50 -6.12
C ALA A 35 4.18 -12.57 -4.61
N VAL A 36 5.43 -12.63 -4.16
CA VAL A 36 5.78 -12.73 -2.74
C VAL A 36 5.52 -11.42 -1.98
N LEU A 37 5.80 -10.26 -2.60
CA LEU A 37 5.70 -8.97 -1.91
C LEU A 37 4.27 -8.41 -1.92
N ILE A 38 3.61 -8.43 -3.07
CA ILE A 38 2.31 -7.77 -3.27
C ILE A 38 1.18 -8.75 -2.96
N TYR A 39 1.19 -9.92 -3.59
CA TYR A 39 0.04 -10.84 -3.55
C TYR A 39 0.00 -11.74 -2.33
N ASN A 40 1.13 -12.01 -1.67
CA ASN A 40 1.16 -12.84 -0.46
C ASN A 40 0.20 -12.34 0.63
N MET A 41 0.19 -11.02 0.90
CA MET A 41 -0.75 -10.46 1.87
C MET A 41 -2.21 -10.59 1.41
N LEU A 42 -2.48 -10.38 0.12
CA LEU A 42 -3.83 -10.53 -0.43
C LEU A 42 -4.32 -11.98 -0.26
N PHE A 43 -3.52 -12.96 -0.68
CA PHE A 43 -3.87 -14.38 -0.53
C PHE A 43 -3.97 -14.79 0.93
N TYR A 44 -3.09 -14.31 1.80
CA TYR A 44 -3.16 -14.57 3.23
C TYR A 44 -4.48 -14.10 3.85
N TYR A 45 -4.89 -12.85 3.57
CA TYR A 45 -6.14 -12.30 4.09
C TYR A 45 -7.36 -12.99 3.48
N LEU A 46 -7.36 -13.26 2.16
CA LEU A 46 -8.46 -13.98 1.51
C LEU A 46 -8.62 -15.41 2.05
N THR A 47 -7.52 -16.16 2.18
CA THR A 47 -7.56 -17.53 2.70
C THR A 47 -8.10 -17.55 4.13
N ARG A 48 -7.64 -16.62 4.98
CA ARG A 48 -8.16 -16.49 6.35
C ARG A 48 -9.63 -16.09 6.40
N MET A 49 -10.09 -15.28 5.45
CA MET A 49 -11.49 -14.88 5.34
C MET A 49 -12.39 -16.07 4.96
N ILE A 50 -11.91 -16.92 4.04
CA ILE A 50 -12.63 -18.13 3.58
C ILE A 50 -12.69 -19.18 4.70
N VAL A 51 -11.57 -19.42 5.40
CA VAL A 51 -11.50 -20.44 6.47
C VAL A 51 -12.30 -20.01 7.71
N SER A 52 -12.32 -18.71 8.03
CA SER A 52 -12.97 -18.22 9.25
C SER A 52 -13.74 -16.91 9.03
N PRO A 53 -15.08 -16.92 8.98
CA PRO A 53 -15.87 -15.70 8.80
C PRO A 53 -15.73 -14.74 10.00
N HIS A 54 -15.39 -15.27 11.18
CA HIS A 54 -15.09 -14.46 12.36
C HIS A 54 -13.89 -13.53 12.14
N PHE A 55 -12.85 -13.99 11.43
CA PHE A 55 -11.71 -13.14 11.08
C PHE A 55 -12.12 -11.99 10.15
N ALA A 56 -13.04 -12.25 9.21
CA ALA A 56 -13.61 -11.21 8.34
C ALA A 56 -14.30 -10.11 9.16
N GLN A 57 -15.10 -10.50 10.18
CA GLN A 57 -15.77 -9.56 11.06
C GLN A 57 -14.79 -8.74 11.89
N ILE A 58 -13.72 -9.36 12.41
CA ILE A 58 -12.67 -8.64 13.13
C ILE A 58 -11.95 -7.65 12.22
N LEU A 59 -11.54 -8.10 11.03
CA LEU A 59 -10.85 -7.24 10.06
C LEU A 59 -11.75 -6.07 9.65
N TRP A 60 -13.04 -6.31 9.44
CA TRP A 60 -14.01 -5.25 9.17
C TRP A 60 -14.11 -4.26 10.33
N ARG A 61 -14.39 -4.75 11.56
CA ARG A 61 -14.59 -3.88 12.73
C ARG A 61 -13.33 -3.12 13.12
N ARG A 62 -12.17 -3.75 12.99
CA ARG A 62 -10.89 -3.18 13.40
C ARG A 62 -10.33 -2.28 12.32
N ASP A 63 -10.32 -2.70 11.06
CA ASP A 63 -9.49 -2.06 10.04
C ASP A 63 -10.29 -1.25 8.99
N ILE A 64 -11.51 -1.67 8.67
CA ILE A 64 -12.35 -1.03 7.64
C ILE A 64 -13.37 -0.06 8.26
N ALA A 65 -14.08 -0.46 9.31
CA ALA A 65 -15.09 0.38 9.95
C ALA A 65 -14.51 1.69 10.50
N PRO A 66 -13.30 1.72 11.11
CA PRO A 66 -12.74 2.98 11.63
C PRO A 66 -12.24 3.93 10.53
N SER A 67 -11.87 3.42 9.35
CA SER A 67 -11.51 4.27 8.21
C SER A 67 -12.75 4.92 7.57
N LEU A 68 -13.93 4.30 7.74
CA LEU A 68 -15.24 4.81 7.33
C LEU A 68 -15.98 5.59 8.45
N GLY A 69 -15.30 5.88 9.57
CA GLY A 69 -15.85 6.70 10.66
C GLY A 69 -16.15 8.13 10.21
N LYS A 70 -17.12 8.80 10.86
CA LYS A 70 -17.69 10.09 10.42
C LYS A 70 -16.64 11.15 10.05
N GLU A 71 -15.57 11.27 10.83
CA GLU A 71 -14.50 12.26 10.59
C GLU A 71 -13.65 11.96 9.36
N LYS A 72 -13.40 10.69 9.05
CA LYS A 72 -12.50 10.27 7.96
C LYS A 72 -13.26 9.81 6.71
N ARG A 73 -14.57 9.62 6.81
CA ARG A 73 -15.44 9.05 5.76
C ARG A 73 -15.39 9.84 4.45
N ALA A 74 -15.42 11.16 4.51
CA ALA A 74 -15.37 11.99 3.30
C ALA A 74 -14.05 11.79 2.54
N PHE A 75 -12.93 11.75 3.25
CA PHE A 75 -11.62 11.47 2.67
C PHE A 75 -11.54 10.05 2.12
N THR A 76 -11.99 9.03 2.86
CA THR A 76 -11.88 7.64 2.42
C THR A 76 -12.77 7.32 1.23
N LEU A 77 -13.99 7.87 1.19
CA LEU A 77 -14.88 7.72 0.03
C LEU A 77 -14.38 8.49 -1.19
N SER A 78 -13.92 9.73 -1.03
CA SER A 78 -13.34 10.49 -2.16
C SER A 78 -12.09 9.83 -2.70
N TRP A 79 -11.23 9.30 -1.83
CA TRP A 79 -10.04 8.55 -2.21
C TRP A 79 -10.38 7.25 -2.98
N LEU A 80 -11.35 6.47 -2.47
CA LEU A 80 -11.82 5.26 -3.17
C LEU A 80 -12.47 5.59 -4.51
N ALA A 81 -13.28 6.65 -4.57
CA ALA A 81 -13.90 7.11 -5.81
C ALA A 81 -12.83 7.51 -6.83
N ALA A 82 -11.85 8.35 -6.43
CA ALA A 82 -10.75 8.76 -7.29
C ALA A 82 -9.93 7.55 -7.79
N LEU A 83 -9.61 6.60 -6.90
CA LEU A 83 -8.91 5.38 -7.27
C LEU A 83 -9.73 4.50 -8.23
N SER A 84 -11.03 4.37 -8.01
CA SER A 84 -11.91 3.59 -8.90
C SER A 84 -12.03 4.21 -10.29
N VAL A 85 -12.20 5.53 -10.38
CA VAL A 85 -12.25 6.26 -11.66
C VAL A 85 -10.92 6.13 -12.38
N LEU A 86 -9.81 6.26 -11.65
CA LEU A 86 -8.49 6.11 -12.22
C LEU A 86 -8.27 4.69 -12.77
N LEU A 87 -8.57 3.65 -11.99
CA LEU A 87 -8.45 2.26 -12.44
C LEU A 87 -9.33 1.96 -13.65
N LEU A 88 -10.58 2.44 -13.67
CA LEU A 88 -11.45 2.30 -14.82
C LEU A 88 -10.83 2.94 -16.06
N LEU A 89 -10.33 4.18 -15.95
CA LEU A 89 -9.65 4.86 -17.06
C LEU A 89 -8.40 4.12 -17.56
N LEU A 90 -7.58 3.57 -16.66
CA LEU A 90 -6.40 2.80 -17.06
C LEU A 90 -6.75 1.44 -17.67
N CYS A 91 -7.81 0.79 -17.21
CA CYS A 91 -8.18 -0.56 -17.68
C CYS A 91 -9.07 -0.54 -18.93
N THR A 92 -9.68 0.61 -19.26
CA THR A 92 -10.39 0.77 -20.52
C THR A 92 -9.41 0.92 -21.69
N PRO A 93 -9.60 0.17 -22.79
CA PRO A 93 -8.75 0.27 -23.98
C PRO A 93 -9.08 1.54 -24.76
N TYR A 94 -8.55 2.68 -24.33
CA TYR A 94 -8.55 3.90 -25.12
C TYR A 94 -7.34 3.90 -26.05
N GLU A 95 -7.56 4.06 -27.37
CA GLU A 95 -6.49 4.19 -28.37
C GLU A 95 -5.81 5.58 -28.31
N ASN A 96 -5.20 5.91 -27.17
CA ASN A 96 -4.49 7.18 -26.97
C ASN A 96 -3.23 6.94 -26.12
N ASP A 97 -2.08 6.85 -26.78
CA ASP A 97 -0.77 6.58 -26.16
C ASP A 97 -0.39 7.59 -25.05
N PHE A 98 -0.87 8.83 -25.15
CA PHE A 98 -0.62 9.88 -24.17
C PHE A 98 -1.28 9.62 -22.81
N ILE A 99 -2.34 8.83 -22.75
CA ILE A 99 -3.14 8.66 -21.52
C ILE A 99 -2.43 7.71 -20.54
N ALA A 100 -1.74 6.68 -21.02
CA ALA A 100 -1.10 5.68 -20.16
C ALA A 100 0.14 6.22 -19.41
N GLY A 101 0.97 7.04 -20.06
CA GLY A 101 2.24 7.53 -19.49
C GLY A 101 2.07 8.48 -18.29
N TYR A 102 1.05 9.34 -18.31
CA TYR A 102 0.83 10.34 -17.25
C TYR A 102 -0.06 9.86 -16.12
N LEU A 103 -0.96 8.90 -16.37
CA LEU A 103 -1.87 8.40 -15.34
C LEU A 103 -1.20 7.49 -14.32
N VAL A 104 -0.10 6.80 -14.69
CA VAL A 104 0.64 5.91 -13.78
C VAL A 104 1.31 6.68 -12.62
N PRO A 105 2.00 7.81 -12.83
CA PRO A 105 2.45 8.66 -11.72
C PRO A 105 1.31 9.14 -10.82
N VAL A 106 0.15 9.51 -11.40
CA VAL A 106 -1.03 9.91 -10.62
C VAL A 106 -1.53 8.77 -9.73
N PHE A 107 -1.50 7.53 -10.24
CA PHE A 107 -1.83 6.33 -9.48
C PHE A 107 -0.95 6.18 -8.25
N PHE A 108 0.37 6.34 -8.39
CA PHE A 108 1.28 6.32 -7.26
C PHE A 108 0.98 7.44 -6.25
N ILE A 109 0.75 8.68 -6.72
CA ILE A 109 0.44 9.83 -5.84
C ILE A 109 -0.81 9.56 -4.99
N ILE A 110 -1.88 9.01 -5.58
CA ILE A 110 -3.11 8.67 -4.85
C ILE A 110 -2.79 7.69 -3.71
N PHE A 111 -2.00 6.65 -3.96
CA PHE A 111 -1.60 5.71 -2.92
C PHE A 111 -0.75 6.34 -1.81
N THR A 112 0.17 7.24 -2.16
CA THR A 112 0.99 7.97 -1.19
C THR A 112 0.14 8.87 -0.27
N LEU A 113 -0.91 9.51 -0.81
CA LEU A 113 -1.88 10.29 0.00
C LEU A 113 -2.64 9.41 1.01
N GLY A 114 -2.81 8.12 0.72
CA GLY A 114 -3.48 7.17 1.60
C GLY A 114 -2.68 6.80 2.85
N VAL A 115 -1.34 6.89 2.81
CA VAL A 115 -0.41 6.35 3.83
C VAL A 115 -0.66 6.86 5.24
N GLY A 116 -1.07 8.12 5.41
CA GLY A 116 -1.31 8.73 6.72
C GLY A 116 -2.75 8.66 7.22
N LYS A 117 -3.72 8.43 6.33
CA LYS A 117 -5.14 8.51 6.64
C LYS A 117 -5.81 7.14 6.75
N LEU A 118 -5.31 6.15 6.00
CA LEU A 118 -5.83 4.79 5.93
C LEU A 118 -5.04 3.83 6.83
N ARG A 119 -5.67 2.71 7.20
CA ARG A 119 -5.01 1.64 7.97
C ARG A 119 -4.21 0.71 7.06
N TYR A 120 -3.13 0.16 7.59
CA TYR A 120 -2.20 -0.71 6.86
C TYR A 120 -2.87 -1.88 6.12
N PRO A 121 -3.73 -2.71 6.73
CA PRO A 121 -4.34 -3.85 6.02
C PRO A 121 -5.25 -3.40 4.88
N PHE A 122 -6.00 -2.32 5.08
CA PHE A 122 -6.91 -1.78 4.08
C PHE A 122 -6.14 -1.25 2.86
N LEU A 123 -5.14 -0.40 3.10
CA LEU A 123 -4.32 0.19 2.04
C LEU A 123 -3.57 -0.89 1.25
N ASN A 124 -3.03 -1.91 1.93
CA ASN A 124 -2.31 -3.00 1.28
C ASN A 124 -3.23 -3.91 0.44
N LEU A 125 -4.47 -4.18 0.92
CA LEU A 125 -5.46 -4.92 0.13
C LEU A 125 -5.87 -4.14 -1.12
N THR A 126 -6.16 -2.84 -0.98
CA THR A 126 -6.50 -2.00 -2.14
C THR A 126 -5.34 -1.90 -3.12
N TRP A 127 -4.10 -1.83 -2.64
CA TRP A 127 -2.89 -1.84 -3.48
C TRP A 127 -2.80 -3.11 -4.31
N ALA A 128 -2.87 -4.28 -3.65
CA ALA A 128 -2.75 -5.57 -4.33
C ALA A 128 -3.87 -5.84 -5.34
N VAL A 129 -5.10 -5.43 -5.05
CA VAL A 129 -6.21 -5.53 -6.03
C VAL A 129 -6.00 -4.58 -7.20
N SER A 130 -5.52 -3.36 -6.95
CA SER A 130 -5.27 -2.36 -7.99
C SER A 130 -4.16 -2.79 -8.94
N THR A 131 -3.04 -3.32 -8.42
CA THR A 131 -1.94 -3.82 -9.24
C THR A 131 -2.32 -5.06 -10.03
N LEU A 132 -3.13 -5.96 -9.47
CA LEU A 132 -3.67 -7.12 -10.18
C LEU A 132 -4.56 -6.68 -11.35
N CYS A 133 -5.44 -5.70 -11.11
CA CYS A 133 -6.30 -5.15 -12.15
C CYS A 133 -5.48 -4.53 -13.28
N LEU A 134 -4.47 -3.74 -12.92
CA LEU A 134 -3.58 -3.05 -13.85
C LEU A 134 -2.74 -4.02 -14.69
N LEU A 135 -2.25 -5.12 -14.10
CA LEU A 135 -1.47 -6.13 -14.81
C LEU A 135 -2.33 -7.03 -15.73
N ASN A 136 -3.59 -7.29 -15.39
CA ASN A 136 -4.45 -8.18 -16.18
C ASN A 136 -5.26 -7.47 -17.28
N TYR A 137 -5.75 -6.27 -17.01
CA TYR A 137 -6.74 -5.60 -17.88
C TYR A 137 -6.16 -4.43 -18.67
N ASN A 138 -5.00 -3.90 -18.30
CA ASN A 138 -4.44 -2.77 -19.03
C ASN A 138 -3.76 -3.27 -20.33
N GLN A 139 -4.55 -3.33 -21.39
CA GLN A 139 -4.04 -3.72 -22.71
C GLN A 139 -3.10 -2.65 -23.27
N ASN A 140 -3.37 -1.36 -23.09
CA ASN A 140 -2.51 -0.26 -23.57
C ASN A 140 -1.11 -0.23 -22.93
N PHE A 141 -0.98 -0.72 -21.71
CA PHE A 141 0.29 -0.87 -21.00
C PHE A 141 1.10 -2.07 -21.50
N LEU A 142 0.45 -2.98 -22.24
CA LEU A 142 1.02 -4.18 -22.87
C LEU A 142 0.95 -4.15 -24.41
N GLN A 143 0.24 -3.21 -25.04
CA GLN A 143 -0.02 -3.15 -26.49
C GLN A 143 0.97 -2.27 -27.27
N GLY A 144 1.82 -1.50 -26.59
CA GLY A 144 3.03 -0.90 -27.19
C GLY A 144 4.28 -1.77 -27.02
N VAL A 145 4.11 -3.00 -26.55
CA VAL A 145 5.14 -3.84 -25.92
C VAL A 145 5.27 -5.16 -26.68
N GLU A 146 6.02 -5.13 -27.77
CA GLU A 146 6.60 -6.37 -28.32
C GLU A 146 7.92 -6.74 -27.63
N THR A 147 8.24 -6.14 -26.47
CA THR A 147 9.53 -6.34 -25.80
C THR A 147 9.41 -6.61 -24.29
N GLU A 148 9.89 -7.77 -23.86
CA GLU A 148 10.00 -8.22 -22.47
C GLU A 148 10.64 -7.18 -21.52
N TYR A 149 11.46 -6.28 -22.07
CA TYR A 149 12.11 -5.18 -21.36
C TYR A 149 11.15 -4.22 -20.67
N SER A 150 10.03 -3.87 -21.31
CA SER A 150 9.07 -2.92 -20.74
C SER A 150 8.24 -3.55 -19.62
N LEU A 151 7.92 -4.84 -19.74
CA LEU A 151 7.29 -5.61 -18.67
C LEU A 151 8.24 -5.73 -17.46
N ALA A 152 9.52 -6.01 -17.68
CA ALA A 152 10.52 -5.99 -16.62
C ALA A 152 10.62 -4.61 -15.95
N PHE A 153 10.63 -3.53 -16.71
CA PHE A 153 10.64 -2.17 -16.18
C PHE A 153 9.42 -1.89 -15.30
N ILE A 154 8.23 -2.24 -15.77
CA ILE A 154 6.96 -2.06 -15.04
C ILE A 154 6.96 -2.83 -13.73
N LEU A 155 7.32 -4.12 -13.76
CA LEU A 155 7.37 -4.95 -12.56
C LEU A 155 8.38 -4.38 -11.55
N ALA A 156 9.55 -3.93 -12.01
CA ALA A 156 10.54 -3.29 -11.16
C ALA A 156 10.00 -2.01 -10.49
N VAL A 157 9.29 -1.16 -11.24
CA VAL A 157 8.65 0.05 -10.69
C VAL A 157 7.57 -0.31 -9.66
N LEU A 158 6.72 -1.30 -9.95
CA LEU A 158 5.68 -1.76 -9.03
C LEU A 158 6.28 -2.34 -7.74
N ILE A 159 7.36 -3.12 -7.83
CA ILE A 159 8.08 -3.66 -6.67
C ILE A 159 8.68 -2.52 -5.86
N SER A 160 9.42 -1.61 -6.50
CA SER A 160 10.05 -0.47 -5.84
C SER A 160 9.03 0.37 -5.09
N PHE A 161 7.93 0.74 -5.74
CA PHE A 161 6.85 1.49 -5.12
C PHE A 161 6.17 0.71 -3.99
N SER A 162 5.97 -0.61 -4.15
CA SER A 162 5.40 -1.46 -3.08
C SER A 162 6.26 -1.44 -1.82
N VAL A 163 7.59 -1.58 -1.97
CA VAL A 163 8.53 -1.48 -0.84
C VAL A 163 8.45 -0.09 -0.20
N CYS A 164 8.47 0.97 -1.01
CA CYS A 164 8.35 2.35 -0.52
C CYS A 164 7.05 2.57 0.26
N LEU A 165 5.91 2.12 -0.27
CA LEU A 165 4.60 2.25 0.36
C LEU A 165 4.55 1.48 1.69
N LEU A 166 5.01 0.23 1.72
CA LEU A 166 5.06 -0.57 2.95
C LEU A 166 5.92 0.12 4.02
N TYR A 167 7.08 0.65 3.62
CA TYR A 167 7.99 1.35 4.51
C TYR A 167 7.39 2.65 5.04
N MET A 168 6.79 3.47 4.16
CA MET A 168 6.17 4.75 4.50
C MET A 168 5.00 4.55 5.48
N VAL A 169 4.15 3.53 5.30
CA VAL A 169 3.06 3.23 6.25
C VAL A 169 3.60 2.86 7.63
N ARG A 170 4.67 2.06 7.68
CA ARG A 170 5.30 1.65 8.95
C ARG A 170 5.94 2.83 9.68
N ILE A 171 6.67 3.68 8.96
CA ILE A 171 7.27 4.90 9.52
C ILE A 171 6.18 5.85 10.01
N TYR A 172 5.17 6.11 9.20
CA TYR A 172 4.12 7.06 9.54
C TYR A 172 3.41 6.64 10.84
N HIS A 173 3.03 5.37 10.95
CA HIS A 173 2.40 4.86 12.17
C HIS A 173 3.32 4.94 13.40
N ARG A 174 4.61 4.65 13.23
CA ARG A 174 5.60 4.80 14.31
C ARG A 174 5.77 6.26 14.71
N SER A 175 5.80 7.17 13.74
CA SER A 175 5.94 8.60 13.93
C SER A 175 4.73 9.18 14.69
N GLU A 176 3.50 8.84 14.29
CA GLU A 176 2.28 9.21 15.01
C GLU A 176 2.29 8.75 16.47
N TRP A 177 2.69 7.49 16.70
CA TRP A 177 2.78 6.96 18.05
C TRP A 177 3.85 7.66 18.90
N LEU A 178 5.01 7.96 18.33
CA LEU A 178 6.06 8.73 19.00
C LEU A 178 5.59 10.15 19.29
N ASN A 179 4.94 10.80 18.33
CA ASN A 179 4.43 12.16 18.48
C ASN A 179 3.39 12.25 19.60
N ARG A 180 2.49 11.27 19.71
CA ARG A 180 1.54 11.17 20.83
C ARG A 180 2.26 11.02 22.18
N ARG A 181 3.29 10.18 22.24
CA ARG A 181 4.09 10.00 23.46
C ARG A 181 4.85 11.26 23.85
N TRP A 182 5.46 11.93 22.88
CA TRP A 182 6.14 13.21 23.10
C TRP A 182 5.17 14.28 23.55
N HIS A 183 3.98 14.35 22.97
CA HIS A 183 2.94 15.27 23.41
C HIS A 183 2.52 15.00 24.86
N LEU A 184 2.34 13.74 25.24
CA LEU A 184 2.02 13.37 26.63
C LEU A 184 3.17 13.74 27.58
N GLN A 185 4.42 13.44 27.21
CA GLN A 185 5.60 13.79 28.01
C GLN A 185 5.79 15.31 28.11
N ALA A 186 5.43 16.07 27.08
CA ALA A 186 5.47 17.53 27.09
C ALA A 186 4.39 18.16 27.97
N LEU A 187 3.38 17.39 28.41
CA LEU A 187 2.32 17.81 29.34
C LEU A 187 2.50 17.27 30.75
N THR A 188 3.51 16.44 31.01
CA THR A 188 3.78 15.84 32.32
C THR A 188 5.11 16.35 32.85
N ASP A 189 5.16 16.75 34.12
CA ASP A 189 6.40 17.11 34.81
C ASP A 189 7.22 15.83 35.10
N PRO A 190 8.49 15.73 34.65
CA PRO A 190 9.31 14.54 34.86
C PRO A 190 9.64 14.24 36.33
N LEU A 191 9.57 15.22 37.23
CA LEU A 191 9.93 15.03 38.64
C LEU A 191 8.76 14.51 39.49
N THR A 192 7.58 15.08 39.31
CA THR A 192 6.39 14.71 40.10
C THR A 192 5.47 13.72 39.39
N LEU A 193 5.67 13.48 38.08
CA LEU A 193 4.76 12.74 37.21
C LEU A 193 3.33 13.32 37.17
N LEU A 194 3.15 14.58 37.61
CA LEU A 194 1.90 15.31 37.55
C LEU A 194 1.79 16.12 36.25
N PRO A 195 0.58 16.53 35.83
CA PRO A 195 0.41 17.46 34.71
C PRO A 195 1.18 18.75 34.97
N ASN A 196 1.92 19.23 33.96
CA ASN A 196 2.70 20.46 34.08
C ASN A 196 1.83 21.71 33.92
N PHE A 197 2.42 22.90 34.16
CA PHE A 197 1.72 24.17 33.97
C PHE A 197 1.14 24.35 32.56
N ARG A 198 1.79 23.80 31.53
CA ARG A 198 1.28 23.85 30.16
C ARG A 198 -0.02 23.05 30.00
N ALA A 199 -0.15 21.93 30.69
CA ALA A 199 -1.41 21.18 30.75
C ALA A 199 -2.49 21.95 31.52
N LEU A 200 -2.11 22.67 32.58
CA LEU A 200 -3.03 23.53 33.33
C LEU A 200 -3.52 24.71 32.48
N GLU A 201 -2.68 25.33 31.65
CA GLU A 201 -3.08 26.42 30.73
C GLU A 201 -4.05 25.94 29.65
N GLN A 202 -3.95 24.68 29.21
CA GLN A 202 -4.85 24.09 28.19
C GLN A 202 -6.21 23.66 28.76
N ALA A 203 -6.31 23.40 30.07
CA ALA A 203 -7.54 22.99 30.73
C ALA A 203 -8.69 24.05 30.69
N PRO A 204 -8.46 25.35 30.98
CA PRO A 204 -9.52 26.36 30.94
C PRO A 204 -10.05 26.63 29.53
N GLU A 205 -9.26 26.41 28.46
CA GLU A 205 -9.75 26.52 27.08
C GLU A 205 -10.73 25.38 26.73
N GLN A 206 -10.59 24.20 27.34
CA GLN A 206 -11.49 23.07 27.14
C GLN A 206 -12.71 23.11 28.07
N GLU A 207 -12.56 23.71 29.26
CA GLU A 207 -13.61 23.83 30.28
C GLU A 207 -13.93 25.29 30.60
N ALA A 208 -14.44 26.02 29.61
CA ALA A 208 -14.87 27.41 29.81
C ALA A 208 -15.90 27.51 30.96
N GLY A 209 -15.50 28.15 32.06
CA GLY A 209 -16.39 28.50 33.18
C GLY A 209 -16.18 27.77 34.51
N LYS A 210 -15.15 26.95 34.67
CA LYS A 210 -14.82 26.34 35.98
C LYS A 210 -13.69 27.07 36.69
N SER A 211 -13.88 27.40 37.96
CA SER A 211 -12.83 27.96 38.83
C SER A 211 -11.94 26.84 39.36
N PHE A 212 -10.64 26.89 39.07
CA PHE A 212 -9.66 25.96 39.61
C PHE A 212 -9.24 26.39 41.03
N CYS A 213 -9.34 25.48 42.00
CA CYS A 213 -8.85 25.70 43.35
C CYS A 213 -7.37 25.30 43.41
N CYS A 214 -6.48 26.28 43.54
CA CYS A 214 -5.09 26.03 43.92
C CYS A 214 -5.03 25.93 45.45
N LEU A 215 -4.62 24.77 45.98
CA LEU A 215 -4.34 24.53 47.40
C LEU A 215 -2.91 24.97 47.74
#